data_AF-G3IXW5-F1
#
_entry.id   AF-G3IXW5-F1
#
_cell.length_a   1.000
_cell.length_b   1.000
_cell.length_c   1.000
_cell.angle_alpha   90.00
_cell.angle_beta   90.00
_cell.angle_gamma   90.00
#
_symmetry.space_group_name_H-M   'P 1'
#
loop_
_entity.id
_entity.type
_entity.pdbx_description
1 polymer ?
#
loop_
_entity_poly.entity_id
_entity_poly.type
_entity_poly.pdbx_seq_one_letter_code
_entity_poly.pdbx_strand_id
1 'polypeptide(L)' 'MATVNFSVPDDIRQEFNQLFEKENKSAILTRLMQQAIEEKKQQQRRQLAIDKILQLRATQSPVSAADIEQAREELRR' A
#
# COMPACT_ATOMS: atom_id res chain seq x y z
N MET A 1 13.71 -6.99 23.17
CA MET A 1 14.01 -6.89 21.73
C MET A 1 14.15 -8.31 21.21
N ALA A 2 13.53 -8.65 20.07
CA ALA A 2 13.65 -9.99 19.49
C ALA A 2 14.79 -10.02 18.47
N THR A 3 15.57 -11.09 18.44
CA THR A 3 16.62 -11.31 17.43
C THR A 3 16.00 -12.02 16.24
N VAL A 4 16.20 -11.48 15.03
CA VAL A 4 15.76 -12.11 13.79
C VAL A 4 16.98 -12.31 12.90
N ASN A 5 17.15 -13.52 12.37
CA ASN A 5 18.26 -13.87 11.50
C ASN A 5 17.77 -13.89 10.05
N PHE A 6 18.46 -13.15 9.19
CA PHE A 6 18.20 -13.10 7.74
C PHE A 6 19.48 -13.46 6.99
N SER A 7 19.33 -14.19 5.89
CA SER A 7 20.41 -14.38 4.92
C SER A 7 20.33 -13.29 3.87
N VAL A 8 21.45 -12.61 3.65
CA VAL A 8 21.60 -11.60 2.60
C VAL A 8 22.88 -11.93 1.81
N PRO A 9 22.94 -11.60 0.51
CA PRO A 9 24.16 -11.69 -0.27
C PRO A 9 25.32 -10.93 0.39
N ASP A 10 26.53 -11.48 0.27
CA ASP A 10 27.71 -10.95 0.96
C ASP A 10 28.09 -9.54 0.47
N ASP A 11 27.94 -9.28 -0.82
CA ASP A 11 28.12 -7.96 -1.45
C ASP A 11 27.20 -6.91 -0.84
N ILE A 12 25.91 -7.24 -0.71
CA ILE A 12 24.92 -6.34 -0.09
C ILE A 12 25.25 -6.10 1.38
N ARG A 13 25.66 -7.14 2.13
CA ARG A 13 26.05 -6.99 3.53
C ARG A 13 27.25 -6.04 3.67
N GLN A 14 28.25 -6.19 2.80
CA GLN A 14 29.46 -5.36 2.82
C GLN A 14 29.12 -3.90 2.50
N GLU A 15 28.38 -3.66 1.42
CA GLU A 15 27.98 -2.32 1.02
C GLU A 15 27.13 -1.63 2.10
N PHE A 16 26.12 -2.33 2.64
CA PHE A 16 25.30 -1.81 3.73
C PHE A 16 26.14 -1.47 4.97
N ASN A 17 27.07 -2.36 5.34
CA ASN A 17 27.93 -2.13 6.48
C ASN A 17 28.87 -0.93 6.31
N GLN A 18 29.36 -0.71 5.09
CA GLN A 18 30.24 0.40 4.74
C GLN A 18 29.49 1.73 4.71
N LEU A 19 28.33 1.78 4.04
CA LEU A 19 27.54 3.01 3.91
C LEU A 19 26.98 3.50 5.26
N PHE A 20 26.61 2.57 6.14
CA PHE A 20 25.97 2.87 7.42
C PHE A 20 26.86 2.54 8.64
N GLU A 21 28.19 2.62 8.48
CA GLU A 21 29.16 2.22 9.52
C GLU A 21 28.94 2.93 10.86
N LYS A 22 28.59 4.22 10.82
CA LYS A 22 28.43 5.09 12.01
C LYS A 22 26.99 5.17 12.52
N GLU A 23 26.07 4.42 11.92
CA GLU A 23 24.66 4.46 12.24
C GLU A 23 24.20 3.19 12.97
N ASN A 24 23.09 3.30 13.70
CA ASN A 24 22.45 2.14 14.30
C ASN A 24 21.74 1.31 13.22
N LYS A 25 22.44 0.30 12.71
CA LYS A 25 21.98 -0.63 11.67
C LYS A 25 20.63 -1.29 12.02
N SER A 26 20.42 -1.65 13.27
CA SER A 26 19.15 -2.22 13.74
C SER A 26 18.00 -1.21 13.65
N ALA A 27 18.26 0.07 13.92
CA ALA A 27 17.25 1.12 13.78
C ALA A 27 16.89 1.35 12.29
N ILE A 28 17.88 1.33 11.39
CA ILE A 28 17.66 1.42 9.94
C ILE A 28 16.77 0.27 9.47
N LEU A 29 17.15 -0.97 9.80
CA LEU A 29 16.37 -2.15 9.43
C LEU A 29 14.95 -2.11 10.03
N THR A 30 14.81 -1.65 11.27
CA THR A 30 13.49 -1.51 11.92
C THR A 30 12.60 -0.53 11.16
N ARG A 31 13.15 0.62 10.73
CA ARG A 31 12.40 1.59 9.93
C ARG A 31 11.99 1.02 8.57
N LEU A 32 12.88 0.29 7.90
CA LEU A 32 12.57 -0.37 6.64
C LEU A 32 11.47 -1.43 6.80
N MET A 33 11.53 -2.22 7.88
CA MET A 33 10.48 -3.20 8.21
C MET A 33 9.13 -2.51 8.48
N GLN A 34 9.12 -1.41 9.22
CA GLN A 34 7.90 -0.64 9.48
C GLN A 34 7.28 -0.10 8.19
N GLN A 35 8.11 0.44 7.29
CA GLN A 35 7.66 0.90 5.98
C GLN A 35 7.04 -0.24 5.17
N ALA A 36 7.73 -1.38 5.05
CA ALA A 36 7.21 -2.54 4.33
C ALA A 36 5.89 -3.07 4.91
N ILE A 37 5.73 -3.04 6.24
CA ILE A 37 4.48 -3.43 6.91
C ILE A 37 3.34 -2.48 6.53
N GLU A 38 3.56 -1.16 6.58
CA GLU A 38 2.49 -0.21 6.27
C GLU A 38 2.11 -0.23 4.78
N GLU A 39 3.08 -0.35 3.88
CA GLU A 39 2.83 -0.55 2.45
C GLU A 39 1.95 -1.80 2.22
N LYS A 40 2.26 -2.92 2.91
CA LYS A 40 1.45 -4.13 2.79
C LYS A 40 0.04 -3.95 3.33
N LYS A 41 -0.12 -3.29 4.48
CA LYS A 41 -1.44 -2.96 5.05
C LYS A 41 -2.24 -2.06 4.12
N GLN A 42 -1.62 -1.03 3.54
CA GLN A 42 -2.28 -0.14 2.60
C GLN A 42 -2.74 -0.89 1.34
N GLN A 43 -1.90 -1.77 0.80
CA GLN A 43 -2.27 -2.64 -0.32
C GLN A 43 -3.50 -3.50 0.02
N GLN A 44 -3.52 -4.14 1.19
CA GLN A 44 -4.65 -4.95 1.64
C GLN A 44 -5.93 -4.12 1.81
N ARG A 45 -5.85 -2.95 2.46
CA ARG A 45 -7.00 -2.05 2.63
C ARG A 45 -7.57 -1.64 1.27
N ARG A 46 -6.70 -1.29 0.31
CA ARG A 46 -7.11 -0.93 -1.05
C ARG A 46 -7.80 -2.10 -1.75
N GLN A 47 -7.24 -3.31 -1.68
CA GLN A 47 -7.84 -4.49 -2.29
C GLN A 47 -9.25 -4.74 -1.74
N LEU A 48 -9.40 -4.74 -0.41
CA LEU A 48 -10.71 -4.92 0.24
C LEU A 48 -11.73 -3.85 -0.15
N ALA A 49 -11.30 -2.60 -0.31
CA ALA A 49 -12.18 -1.53 -0.75
C ALA A 49 -12.66 -1.75 -2.20
N ILE A 50 -11.74 -2.14 -3.10
CA ILE A 50 -12.07 -2.46 -4.49
C ILE A 50 -13.07 -3.63 -4.54
N ASP A 51 -12.80 -4.70 -3.81
CA ASP A 51 -13.66 -5.89 -3.78
C ASP A 51 -15.07 -5.54 -3.30
N LYS A 52 -15.19 -4.72 -2.25
CA LYS A 52 -16.49 -4.22 -1.76
C LYS A 52 -17.24 -3.39 -2.80
N ILE A 53 -16.55 -2.48 -3.50
CA ILE A 53 -17.17 -1.65 -4.55
C ILE A 53 -17.65 -2.54 -5.71
N LEU A 54 -16.85 -3.52 -6.12
CA LEU A 54 -17.21 -4.43 -7.20
C LEU A 54 -18.41 -5.31 -6.82
N GLN A 55 -18.46 -5.82 -5.58
CA GLN A 55 -19.62 -6.56 -5.07
C GLN A 55 -20.89 -5.70 -5.07
N LEU A 56 -20.82 -4.46 -4.61
CA LEU A 56 -21.97 -3.55 -4.64
C LEU A 56 -22.43 -3.29 -6.08
N ARG A 57 -21.50 -3.00 -7.00
CA ARG A 57 -21.82 -2.78 -8.42
C ARG A 57 -22.47 -3.99 -9.08
N ALA A 58 -22.06 -5.21 -8.72
CA ALA A 58 -22.66 -6.43 -9.27
C ALA A 58 -24.13 -6.58 -8.90
N THR A 59 -24.58 -6.00 -7.78
CA THR A 59 -25.97 -6.06 -7.32
C THR A 59 -26.83 -4.87 -7.76
N GLN A 60 -26.21 -3.81 -8.28
CA GLN A 60 -26.92 -2.59 -8.66
C GLN A 60 -27.28 -2.57 -10.14
N SER A 61 -28.43 -1.97 -10.45
CA SER A 61 -28.78 -1.70 -11.85
C SER A 61 -27.89 -0.58 -12.41
N PRO A 62 -27.29 -0.75 -13.60
CA PRO A 62 -26.51 0.31 -14.23
C PRO A 62 -27.39 1.53 -14.49
N VAL A 63 -26.90 2.72 -14.12
CA VAL A 63 -27.54 3.99 -14.45
C VAL A 63 -27.14 4.38 -15.87
N SER A 64 -28.10 4.83 -16.69
CA SER A 64 -27.81 5.20 -18.07
C SER A 64 -27.02 6.52 -18.15
N ALA A 65 -26.26 6.70 -19.23
CA ALA A 65 -25.53 7.94 -19.43
C ALA A 65 -26.47 9.15 -19.58
N ALA A 66 -27.68 8.96 -20.13
CA ALA A 66 -28.68 10.00 -20.26
C ALA A 66 -29.19 10.48 -18.89
N ASP A 67 -29.48 9.54 -17.97
CA ASP A 67 -29.93 9.88 -16.62
C ASP A 67 -28.83 10.62 -15.84
N ILE A 68 -27.56 10.24 -16.04
CA ILE A 68 -26.42 10.92 -15.42
C ILE A 68 -26.29 12.36 -15.94
N GLU A 69 -26.43 12.57 -17.25
CA GLU A 69 -26.29 13.91 -17.82
C GLU A 69 -27.45 14.82 -17.42
N GLN A 70 -28.68 14.32 -17.43
CA GLN A 70 -29.83 15.06 -16.93
C GLN A 70 -29.63 15.51 -15.48
N ALA A 71 -29.21 14.59 -14.59
CA ALA A 71 -28.97 14.93 -13.18
C ALA A 71 -27.86 16.00 -13.02
N ARG A 72 -26.84 16.01 -13.89
CA ARG A 72 -25.79 17.03 -13.87
C ARG A 72 -26.29 18.40 -14.31
N GLU A 73 -27.15 18.46 -15.32
CA GLU A 73 -27.75 19.71 -15.78
C GLU A 73 -28.68 20.31 -14.71
N GLU A 74 -29.46 19.47 -14.03
CA GLU A 74 -30.33 19.88 -12.93
C GLU A 74 -29.53 20.49 -11.76
N LEU A 75 -28.34 19.96 -11.45
CA LEU A 75 -27.47 20.48 -10.39
C LEU A 75 -26.72 21.78 -10.75
N ARG A 76 -26.67 22.16 -12.03
CA ARG A 76 -26.02 23.40 -12.48
C ARG A 76 -26.96 24.61 -12.53
N ARG A 77 -28.27 24.39 -12.48
CA ARG A 77 -29.30 25.43 -12.42
C ARG A 77 -29.47 25.97 -11.00
#